data_AF-A0A818ZS06-F1
#
_entry.id   AF-A0A818ZS06-F1
#
_cell.length_a   1.000
_cell.length_b   1.000
_cell.length_c   1.000
_cell.angle_alpha   90.00
_cell.angle_beta   90.00
_cell.angle_gamma   90.00
#
_symmetry.space_group_name_H-M   'P 1'
#
loop_
_entity.id
_entity.type
_entity.pdbx_description
1 polymer ?
#
loop_
_entity_poly.entity_id
_entity_poly.type
_entity_poly.pdbx_seq_one_letter_code
_entity_poly.pdbx_strand_id
1 'polypeptide(L)'
;MDVEIQHRNTLISFGALSGAGLILAFIRTWKWFSRSGRDIIDLPTIGKFILYIFGIIGTVLLLVTAGVSIYCLIFFKRQYDDSFLTNISVLENLLRIFLIVAFILKTIDIIHLIIRQSTIDIFFMDWERPKADNRNSVSVWRTYFAANELNEIQTFRRINVSFQLFLVLLVLKVINLENIACAQIEISVFSTNVCNRGYVLIFRTAIGFLTLLGTAIIQYLVYTIFYQRFIEDKIINFIDLCAVSNISVFILDGNYHGYYIHGRSPHGITDVNMKEILRNLYREENRMSGTRGLQNNSDEQIFIVKINRQFRRKYASLFQNYYVRNILY
;
A
#
# COMPACT_ATOMS: atom_id res chain seq x y z
N MET A 1 -9.06 -35.04 19.22
CA MET A 1 -9.64 -34.17 18.17
C MET A 1 -9.41 -34.84 16.84
N ASP A 2 -10.46 -35.09 16.07
CA ASP A 2 -10.32 -35.83 14.81
C ASP A 2 -9.73 -34.93 13.73
N VAL A 3 -8.53 -35.28 13.26
CA VAL A 3 -7.82 -34.52 12.22
C VAL A 3 -8.62 -34.46 10.93
N GLU A 4 -9.41 -35.48 10.61
CA GLU A 4 -10.30 -35.48 9.45
C GLU A 4 -11.36 -34.36 9.53
N ILE A 5 -11.92 -34.14 10.72
CA ILE A 5 -12.87 -33.03 10.96
C ILE A 5 -12.14 -31.70 10.76
N GLN A 6 -10.92 -31.56 11.28
CA GLN A 6 -10.15 -30.32 11.13
C GLN A 6 -9.74 -30.05 9.68
N HIS A 7 -9.35 -31.08 8.94
CA HIS A 7 -9.06 -31.00 7.51
C HIS A 7 -10.28 -30.54 6.73
N ARG A 8 -11.45 -31.16 6.98
CA ARG A 8 -12.73 -30.77 6.36
C ARG A 8 -13.10 -29.32 6.71
N ASN A 9 -12.98 -28.93 7.97
CA ASN A 9 -13.29 -27.56 8.41
C ASN A 9 -12.37 -26.52 7.78
N THR A 10 -11.10 -26.87 7.57
CA THR A 10 -10.12 -26.01 6.87
C THR A 10 -10.55 -25.77 5.42
N LEU A 11 -10.97 -26.81 4.71
CA LEU A 11 -11.48 -26.71 3.34
C LEU A 11 -12.79 -25.91 3.25
N ILE A 12 -13.72 -26.12 4.19
CA ILE A 12 -14.97 -25.35 4.27
C ILE A 12 -14.66 -23.86 4.51
N SER A 13 -13.75 -23.55 5.43
CA SER A 13 -13.35 -22.16 5.73
C SER A 13 -12.72 -21.48 4.52
N PHE A 14 -11.85 -22.20 3.80
CA PHE A 14 -11.27 -21.73 2.54
C PHE A 14 -12.34 -21.47 1.48
N GLY A 15 -13.28 -22.39 1.28
CA GLY A 15 -14.38 -22.24 0.33
C GLY A 15 -15.26 -21.02 0.64
N ALA A 16 -15.68 -20.87 1.91
CA ALA A 16 -16.52 -19.77 2.35
C ALA A 16 -15.84 -18.40 2.16
N LEU A 17 -14.59 -18.26 2.62
CA LEU A 17 -13.84 -17.01 2.48
C LEU A 17 -13.47 -16.70 1.03
N SER A 18 -13.22 -17.72 0.21
CA SER A 18 -12.99 -17.54 -1.23
C SER A 18 -14.25 -17.07 -1.95
N GLY A 19 -15.43 -17.56 -1.56
CA GLY A 19 -16.72 -17.07 -2.06
C GLY A 19 -16.91 -15.57 -1.79
N ALA A 20 -16.70 -15.12 -0.55
CA ALA A 20 -16.70 -13.70 -0.22
C ALA A 20 -15.60 -12.92 -0.98
N GLY A 21 -14.43 -13.55 -1.16
CA GLY A 21 -13.33 -13.02 -1.93
C GLY A 21 -13.65 -12.77 -3.40
N LEU A 22 -14.44 -13.63 -4.04
CA LEU A 22 -14.91 -13.44 -5.42
C LEU A 22 -15.80 -12.20 -5.56
N ILE A 23 -16.69 -11.95 -4.58
CA ILE A 23 -17.51 -10.74 -4.56
C ILE A 23 -16.62 -9.50 -4.46
N LEU A 24 -15.61 -9.52 -3.60
CA LEU A 24 -14.63 -8.43 -3.50
C LEU A 24 -13.82 -8.23 -4.78
N ALA A 25 -13.43 -9.33 -5.46
CA ALA A 25 -12.75 -9.27 -6.75
C ALA A 25 -13.63 -8.60 -7.82
N PHE A 26 -14.92 -8.93 -7.82
CA PHE A 26 -15.89 -8.33 -8.72
C PHE A 26 -16.04 -6.83 -8.46
N ILE A 27 -16.20 -6.42 -7.20
CA ILE A 27 -16.29 -5.00 -6.82
C ILE A 27 -15.02 -4.23 -7.23
N ARG A 28 -13.83 -4.79 -7.01
CA ARG A 28 -12.56 -4.17 -7.42
C ARG A 28 -12.45 -4.02 -8.94
N THR A 29 -12.86 -5.04 -9.67
CA THR A 29 -12.87 -5.03 -11.14
C THR A 29 -13.87 -4.02 -11.66
N TRP A 30 -15.07 -3.95 -11.08
CA TRP A 30 -16.10 -2.97 -11.45
C TRP A 30 -15.64 -1.53 -11.21
N LYS A 31 -14.98 -1.26 -10.07
CA LYS A 31 -14.36 0.04 -9.79
C LYS A 31 -13.28 0.39 -10.82
N TRP A 32 -12.43 -0.56 -11.18
CA TRP A 32 -11.42 -0.32 -12.22
C TRP A 32 -12.05 -0.12 -13.62
N PHE A 33 -13.06 -0.91 -13.96
CA PHE A 33 -13.78 -0.86 -15.23
C PHE A 33 -14.47 0.50 -15.42
N SER A 34 -15.21 0.96 -14.41
CA SER A 34 -15.86 2.28 -14.42
C SER A 34 -14.86 3.44 -14.54
N ARG A 35 -13.70 3.37 -13.87
CA ARG A 35 -12.62 4.37 -14.02
C ARG A 35 -11.94 4.34 -15.38
N SER A 36 -11.86 3.17 -16.00
CA SER A 36 -11.31 2.98 -17.34
C SER A 36 -12.26 3.49 -18.43
N GLY A 37 -13.55 3.65 -18.09
CA GLY A 37 -14.66 4.01 -18.99
C GLY A 37 -14.65 3.24 -20.30
N ARG A 38 -14.45 1.93 -20.14
CA ARG A 38 -14.73 0.95 -21.20
C ARG A 38 -16.23 0.72 -21.20
N ASP A 39 -16.79 0.61 -22.40
CA ASP A 39 -18.23 0.36 -22.57
C ASP A 39 -18.53 -1.14 -22.66
N ILE A 40 -17.53 -1.97 -22.99
CA ILE A 40 -17.65 -3.41 -23.22
C ILE A 40 -16.67 -4.17 -22.32
N ILE A 41 -17.09 -5.35 -21.86
CA ILE A 41 -16.23 -6.29 -21.13
C ILE A 41 -15.26 -6.92 -22.12
N ASP A 42 -14.11 -6.26 -22.30
CA ASP A 42 -13.04 -6.74 -23.16
C ASP A 42 -12.13 -7.77 -22.45
N LEU A 43 -11.27 -8.44 -23.21
CA LEU A 43 -10.26 -9.37 -22.69
C LEU A 43 -9.37 -8.75 -21.56
N PRO A 44 -8.93 -7.48 -21.64
CA PRO A 44 -8.22 -6.84 -20.52
C PRO A 44 -9.03 -6.76 -19.22
N THR A 45 -10.36 -6.60 -19.30
CA THR A 45 -11.23 -6.57 -18.12
C THR A 45 -11.28 -7.94 -17.45
N ILE A 46 -11.37 -9.01 -18.24
CA ILE A 46 -11.29 -10.40 -17.76
C ILE A 46 -9.91 -10.66 -17.13
N GLY A 47 -8.83 -10.25 -17.79
CA GLY A 47 -7.48 -10.37 -17.26
C GLY A 47 -7.30 -9.64 -15.92
N LYS A 48 -7.84 -8.42 -15.79
CA LYS A 48 -7.82 -7.67 -14.52
C LYS A 48 -8.61 -8.38 -13.41
N PHE A 49 -9.75 -8.98 -13.73
CA PHE A 49 -10.54 -9.76 -12.77
C PHE A 49 -9.73 -10.95 -12.24
N ILE A 50 -9.09 -11.72 -13.12
CA ILE A 50 -8.25 -12.87 -12.76
C ILE A 50 -7.11 -12.44 -11.82
N LEU A 51 -6.41 -11.34 -12.15
CA LEU A 51 -5.33 -10.83 -11.31
C LEU A 51 -5.81 -10.40 -9.91
N TYR A 52 -6.98 -9.77 -9.82
CA TYR A 52 -7.58 -9.44 -8.53
C TYR A 52 -8.01 -10.69 -7.74
N ILE A 53 -8.49 -11.73 -8.41
CA ILE A 53 -8.79 -13.03 -7.79
C ILE A 53 -7.52 -13.62 -7.19
N PHE A 54 -6.41 -13.68 -7.93
CA PHE A 54 -5.15 -14.22 -7.42
C PHE A 54 -4.70 -13.51 -6.14
N GLY A 55 -4.73 -12.18 -6.11
CA GLY A 55 -4.39 -11.42 -4.91
C GLY A 55 -5.30 -11.72 -3.71
N ILE A 56 -6.61 -11.87 -3.95
CA ILE A 56 -7.58 -12.15 -2.88
C ILE A 56 -7.46 -13.59 -2.39
N ILE A 57 -7.41 -14.58 -3.29
CA ILE A 57 -7.23 -15.99 -2.94
C ILE A 57 -5.92 -16.19 -2.18
N GLY A 58 -4.82 -15.58 -2.62
CA GLY A 58 -3.54 -15.64 -1.89
C GLY A 58 -3.64 -15.09 -0.46
N THR A 59 -4.45 -14.04 -0.25
CA THR A 59 -4.72 -13.50 1.09
C THR A 59 -5.57 -14.46 1.92
N VAL A 60 -6.62 -15.04 1.32
CA VAL A 60 -7.51 -16.00 1.99
C VAL A 60 -6.75 -17.25 2.42
N LEU A 61 -5.92 -17.83 1.54
CA LEU A 61 -5.07 -18.99 1.87
C LEU A 61 -4.14 -18.70 3.06
N LEU A 62 -3.52 -17.51 3.08
CA LEU A 62 -2.67 -17.09 4.20
C LEU A 62 -3.48 -16.95 5.50
N LEU A 63 -4.66 -16.30 5.45
CA LEU A 63 -5.52 -16.12 6.63
C LEU A 63 -6.05 -17.44 7.19
N VAL A 64 -6.52 -18.34 6.33
CA VAL A 64 -6.96 -19.68 6.74
C VAL A 64 -5.81 -20.46 7.36
N THR A 65 -4.64 -20.45 6.72
CA THR A 65 -3.46 -21.15 7.25
C THR A 65 -3.03 -20.59 8.60
N ALA A 66 -2.97 -19.26 8.74
CA ALA A 66 -2.64 -18.61 10.01
C ALA A 66 -3.68 -18.93 11.09
N GLY A 67 -4.98 -18.84 10.78
CA GLY A 67 -6.07 -19.12 11.72
C GLY A 67 -6.06 -20.56 12.22
N VAL A 68 -5.93 -21.53 11.31
CA VAL A 68 -5.81 -22.95 11.69
C VAL A 68 -4.54 -23.20 12.49
N SER A 69 -3.42 -22.59 12.11
CA SER A 69 -2.15 -22.72 12.84
C SER A 69 -2.26 -22.20 14.28
N ILE A 70 -2.85 -21.02 14.46
CA ILE A 70 -3.07 -20.40 15.77
C ILE A 70 -4.04 -21.24 16.60
N TYR A 71 -5.14 -21.71 15.99
CA TYR A 71 -6.08 -22.61 16.64
C TYR A 71 -5.38 -23.88 17.15
N CYS A 72 -4.63 -24.57 16.29
CA CYS A 72 -3.88 -25.77 16.66
C CYS A 72 -2.87 -25.49 17.78
N LEU A 73 -2.17 -24.36 17.74
CA LEU A 73 -1.23 -23.96 18.79
C LEU A 73 -1.93 -23.77 20.15
N ILE A 74 -3.04 -23.02 20.18
CA ILE A 74 -3.79 -22.74 21.41
C ILE A 74 -4.34 -24.05 22.01
N PHE A 75 -4.92 -24.91 21.19
CA PHE A 75 -5.49 -26.17 21.67
C PHE A 75 -4.41 -27.15 22.13
N PHE A 76 -3.30 -27.26 21.40
CA PHE A 76 -2.18 -28.12 21.78
C PHE A 76 -1.60 -27.72 23.15
N LYS A 77 -1.36 -26.42 23.37
CA LYS A 77 -0.83 -25.92 24.65
C LYS A 77 -1.80 -26.06 25.83
N ARG A 78 -3.07 -26.39 25.58
CA ARG A 78 -4.10 -26.61 26.62
C ARG A 78 -4.35 -28.09 26.91
N GLN A 79 -3.66 -29.02 26.26
CA GLN A 79 -3.83 -30.45 26.48
C GLN A 79 -3.00 -30.97 27.66
N TYR A 80 -3.48 -32.05 28.27
CA TYR A 80 -2.78 -32.78 29.34
C TYR A 80 -1.99 -33.99 28.81
N ASP A 81 -2.35 -34.52 27.63
CA ASP A 81 -1.71 -35.68 27.00
C ASP A 81 -1.21 -35.38 25.57
N ASP A 82 -0.07 -35.96 25.19
CA ASP A 82 0.63 -35.75 23.91
C ASP A 82 -0.06 -36.35 22.66
N SER A 83 -1.26 -36.92 22.80
CA SER A 83 -1.98 -37.68 21.76
C SER A 83 -2.29 -36.90 20.46
N PHE A 84 -2.16 -35.57 20.49
CA PHE A 84 -2.44 -34.68 19.36
C PHE A 84 -1.41 -34.74 18.22
N LEU A 85 -0.16 -35.09 18.50
CA LEU A 85 0.90 -35.09 17.49
C LEU A 85 0.76 -36.22 16.46
N THR A 86 0.05 -37.30 16.79
CA THR A 86 0.05 -38.55 16.03
C THR A 86 -0.60 -38.46 14.64
N ASN A 87 -1.45 -37.45 14.38
CA ASN A 87 -2.17 -37.29 13.10
C ASN A 87 -1.94 -35.93 12.40
N ILE A 88 -0.99 -35.11 12.84
CA ILE A 88 -0.84 -33.73 12.35
C ILE A 88 -0.27 -33.61 10.93
N SER A 89 0.39 -34.67 10.44
CA SER A 89 1.14 -34.67 9.17
C SER A 89 0.26 -34.39 7.94
N VAL A 90 -0.97 -34.92 7.89
CA VAL A 90 -1.91 -34.69 6.78
C VAL A 90 -2.32 -33.22 6.71
N LEU A 91 -2.67 -32.63 7.85
CA LEU A 91 -3.02 -31.20 7.95
C LEU A 91 -1.80 -30.32 7.62
N GLU A 92 -0.61 -30.70 8.08
CA GLU A 92 0.62 -29.96 7.79
C GLU A 92 0.92 -29.90 6.29
N ASN A 93 0.75 -31.02 5.57
CA ASN A 93 0.95 -31.06 4.13
C ASN A 93 -0.05 -30.16 3.38
N LEU A 94 -1.33 -30.15 3.80
CA LEU A 94 -2.33 -29.24 3.23
C LEU A 94 -1.93 -27.77 3.45
N LEU A 95 -1.57 -27.39 4.67
CA LEU A 95 -1.18 -26.03 5.00
C LEU A 95 0.11 -25.61 4.30
N ARG A 96 1.06 -26.53 4.11
CA ARG A 96 2.28 -26.30 3.33
C ARG A 96 1.96 -25.95 1.88
N ILE A 97 1.05 -26.71 1.25
CA ILE A 97 0.58 -26.42 -0.12
C ILE A 97 -0.09 -25.05 -0.16
N PHE A 98 -0.96 -24.74 0.81
CA PHE A 98 -1.63 -23.44 0.88
C PHE A 98 -0.63 -22.28 0.97
N LEU A 99 0.44 -22.40 1.75
CA LEU A 99 1.49 -21.38 1.86
C LEU A 99 2.26 -21.20 0.55
N ILE A 100 2.64 -22.29 -0.12
CA ILE A 100 3.36 -22.22 -1.41
C ILE A 100 2.48 -21.53 -2.46
N VAL A 101 1.21 -21.94 -2.57
CA VAL A 101 0.27 -21.34 -3.51
C VAL A 101 0.00 -19.87 -3.16
N ALA A 102 -0.19 -19.54 -1.87
CA ALA A 102 -0.38 -18.17 -1.42
C ALA A 102 0.82 -17.27 -1.81
N PHE A 103 2.05 -17.77 -1.65
CA PHE A 103 3.26 -17.06 -2.01
C PHE A 103 3.33 -16.75 -3.52
N ILE A 104 3.05 -17.74 -4.37
CA ILE A 104 3.05 -17.56 -5.83
C ILE A 104 1.99 -16.53 -6.23
N LEU A 105 0.75 -16.69 -5.75
CA LEU A 105 -0.35 -15.78 -6.06
C LEU A 105 -0.07 -14.35 -5.58
N LYS A 106 0.54 -14.19 -4.40
CA LYS A 106 0.93 -12.88 -3.88
C LYS A 106 2.09 -12.23 -4.62
N THR A 107 3.00 -13.03 -5.15
CA THR A 107 4.06 -12.52 -6.02
C THR A 107 3.46 -11.93 -7.31
N ILE A 108 2.48 -12.63 -7.91
CA ILE A 108 1.75 -12.12 -9.08
C ILE A 108 0.98 -10.83 -8.74
N ASP A 109 0.30 -10.79 -7.59
CA ASP A 109 -0.43 -9.60 -7.10
C ASP A 109 0.49 -8.38 -6.91
N ILE A 110 1.71 -8.59 -6.37
CA ILE A 110 2.71 -7.53 -6.22
C ILE A 110 3.20 -7.03 -7.58
N ILE A 111 3.47 -7.92 -8.53
CA ILE A 111 3.85 -7.53 -9.91
C ILE A 111 2.72 -6.71 -10.55
N HIS A 112 1.47 -7.15 -10.40
CA HIS A 112 0.30 -6.42 -10.90
C HIS A 112 0.16 -5.03 -10.27
N LEU A 113 0.43 -4.90 -8.97
CA LEU A 113 0.47 -3.62 -8.26
C LEU A 113 1.54 -2.69 -8.83
N ILE A 114 2.76 -3.19 -9.04
CA ILE A 114 3.88 -2.41 -9.60
C ILE A 114 3.54 -1.91 -11.00
N ILE A 115 3.06 -2.79 -11.88
CA ILE A 115 2.64 -2.41 -13.24
C ILE A 115 1.58 -1.32 -13.17
N ARG A 116 0.58 -1.45 -12.28
CA ARG A 116 -0.46 -0.45 -12.14
C ARG A 116 0.12 0.90 -11.70
N GLN A 117 1.05 0.91 -10.75
CA GLN A 117 1.69 2.13 -10.26
C GLN A 117 2.55 2.81 -11.34
N SER A 118 3.26 2.04 -12.16
CA SER A 118 4.11 2.57 -13.23
C SER A 118 3.34 3.05 -14.46
N THR A 119 2.05 2.69 -14.60
CA THR A 119 1.20 3.08 -15.74
C THR A 119 0.31 4.29 -15.48
N ILE A 120 0.48 4.98 -14.35
CA ILE A 120 -0.30 6.17 -13.99
C ILE A 120 0.27 7.37 -14.76
N ASP A 121 -0.61 8.14 -15.42
CA ASP A 121 -0.18 9.37 -16.08
C ASP A 121 -0.17 10.51 -15.05
N ILE A 122 0.99 11.15 -14.86
CA ILE A 122 1.17 12.27 -13.94
C ILE A 122 1.54 13.51 -14.75
N PHE A 123 0.81 14.59 -14.55
CA PHE A 123 1.02 15.87 -15.22
C PHE A 123 1.23 16.97 -14.20
N PHE A 124 2.39 17.62 -14.26
CA PHE A 124 2.70 18.81 -13.47
C PHE A 124 2.32 20.06 -14.26
N MET A 125 1.61 20.97 -13.59
CA MET A 125 1.18 22.25 -14.14
C MET A 125 1.85 23.36 -13.34
N ASP A 126 2.90 23.93 -13.92
CA ASP A 126 3.62 25.06 -13.35
C ASP A 126 2.87 26.36 -13.69
N TRP A 127 2.44 27.09 -12.66
CA TRP A 127 1.68 28.33 -12.81
C TRP A 127 2.58 29.57 -12.87
N GLU A 128 3.90 29.41 -12.76
CA GLU A 128 4.84 30.51 -12.82
C GLU A 128 4.90 31.10 -14.23
N ARG A 129 5.04 32.42 -14.29
CA ARG A 129 5.12 33.15 -15.56
C ARG A 129 6.56 33.57 -15.81
N PRO A 130 7.01 33.62 -17.08
CA PRO A 130 8.33 34.14 -17.40
C PRO A 130 8.45 35.59 -16.91
N LYS A 131 9.59 35.93 -16.30
CA LYS A 131 9.89 37.29 -15.86
C LYS A 131 10.11 38.18 -17.08
N ALA A 132 9.73 39.46 -16.99
CA ALA A 132 9.74 40.40 -18.12
C ALA A 132 11.10 40.49 -18.84
N ASP A 133 12.22 40.31 -18.11
CA ASP A 133 13.58 40.35 -18.64
C ASP A 133 14.01 39.06 -19.36
N ASN A 134 13.42 37.91 -19.01
CA ASN A 134 13.68 36.59 -19.62
C ASN A 134 12.40 36.08 -20.29
N ARG A 135 12.09 36.63 -21.47
CA ARG A 135 10.81 36.44 -22.15
C ARG A 135 10.38 34.99 -22.41
N ASN A 136 11.29 34.02 -22.36
CA ASN A 136 11.04 32.69 -22.91
C ASN A 136 11.28 31.49 -21.97
N SER A 137 11.69 31.66 -20.71
CA SER A 137 11.91 30.48 -19.86
C SER A 137 11.59 30.69 -18.38
N VAL A 138 10.80 29.76 -17.86
CA VAL A 138 10.55 29.55 -16.43
C VAL A 138 11.55 28.51 -15.94
N SER A 139 12.08 28.70 -14.74
CA SER A 139 12.96 27.73 -14.09
C SER A 139 12.26 26.39 -13.88
N VAL A 140 12.83 25.30 -14.41
CA VAL A 140 12.28 23.93 -14.32
C VAL A 140 12.50 23.32 -12.93
N TRP A 141 13.43 23.86 -12.13
CA TRP A 141 13.86 23.27 -10.85
C TRP A 141 12.71 23.00 -9.86
N ARG A 142 11.71 23.88 -9.78
CA ARG A 142 10.53 23.68 -8.91
C ARG A 142 9.73 22.45 -9.33
N THR A 143 9.52 22.28 -10.64
CA THR A 143 8.80 21.11 -11.19
C THR A 143 9.61 19.84 -10.98
N TYR A 144 10.93 19.89 -11.16
CA TYR A 144 11.81 18.76 -10.86
C TYR A 144 11.76 18.37 -9.38
N PHE A 145 11.82 19.36 -8.47
CA PHE A 145 11.77 19.13 -7.04
C PHE A 145 10.42 18.53 -6.61
N ALA A 146 9.30 19.08 -7.09
CA ALA A 146 7.97 18.49 -6.87
C ALA A 146 7.88 17.06 -7.42
N ALA A 147 8.47 16.78 -8.58
CA ALA A 147 8.50 15.43 -9.13
C ALA A 147 9.35 14.46 -8.30
N ASN A 148 10.48 14.90 -7.77
CA ASN A 148 11.32 14.10 -6.88
C ASN A 148 10.57 13.72 -5.61
N GLU A 149 9.96 14.69 -4.93
CA GLU A 149 9.20 14.44 -3.71
C GLU A 149 8.00 13.51 -3.94
N LEU A 150 7.31 13.65 -5.08
CA LEU A 150 6.24 12.73 -5.45
C LEU A 150 6.76 11.29 -5.64
N ASN A 151 7.92 11.14 -6.29
CA ASN A 151 8.56 9.84 -6.50
C ASN A 151 8.94 9.16 -5.17
N GLU A 152 9.45 9.93 -4.21
CA GLU A 152 9.74 9.42 -2.86
C GLU A 152 8.47 8.93 -2.16
N ILE A 153 7.36 9.66 -2.28
CA ILE A 153 6.07 9.31 -1.66
C ILE A 153 5.48 8.02 -2.27
N GLN A 154 5.70 7.75 -3.56
CA GLN A 154 5.16 6.53 -4.21
C GLN A 154 5.67 5.23 -3.58
N THR A 155 6.89 5.25 -3.03
CA THR A 155 7.52 4.08 -2.38
C THR A 155 7.45 4.13 -0.86
N PHE A 156 6.87 5.21 -0.31
CA PHE A 156 6.79 5.42 1.13
C PHE A 156 5.94 4.34 1.81
N ARG A 157 6.44 3.82 2.93
CA ARG A 157 5.75 2.83 3.76
C ARG A 157 5.77 3.31 5.21
N ARG A 158 4.62 3.22 5.88
CA ARG A 158 4.51 3.49 7.33
C ARG A 158 5.30 2.49 8.18
N ILE A 159 5.48 1.27 7.66
CA ILE A 159 6.27 0.20 8.27
C ILE A 159 7.61 0.11 7.55
N ASN A 160 8.70 0.37 8.27
CA ASN A 160 10.06 0.16 7.78
C ASN A 160 10.36 -1.35 7.80
N VAL A 161 10.59 -1.92 6.61
CA VAL A 161 10.75 -3.38 6.42
C VAL A 161 11.99 -3.92 7.12
N SER A 162 13.12 -3.22 7.06
CA SER A 162 14.37 -3.65 7.68
C SER A 162 14.25 -3.69 9.20
N PHE A 163 13.67 -2.63 9.79
CA PHE A 163 13.42 -2.57 11.22
C PHE A 163 12.39 -3.62 11.66
N GLN A 164 11.36 -3.86 10.85
CA GLN A 164 10.36 -4.89 11.10
C GLN A 164 10.98 -6.29 11.16
N LEU A 165 11.83 -6.64 10.20
CA LEU A 165 12.53 -7.93 10.19
C LEU A 165 13.49 -8.06 11.39
N PHE A 166 14.22 -6.99 11.72
CA PHE A 166 15.06 -6.95 12.90
C PHE A 166 14.26 -7.20 14.19
N LEU A 167 13.11 -6.52 14.36
CA LEU A 167 12.29 -6.65 15.56
C LEU A 167 11.66 -8.03 15.68
N VAL A 168 11.22 -8.61 14.56
CA VAL A 168 10.72 -10.00 14.51
C VAL A 168 11.82 -10.98 14.91
N LEU A 169 13.04 -10.83 14.39
CA LEU A 169 14.16 -11.69 14.78
C LEU A 169 14.53 -11.53 16.26
N LEU A 170 14.52 -10.29 16.78
CA LEU A 170 14.75 -10.02 18.20
C LEU A 170 13.70 -10.73 19.06
N VAL A 171 12.42 -10.59 18.74
CA VAL A 171 11.33 -11.24 19.50
C VAL A 171 11.40 -12.76 19.41
N LEU A 172 11.72 -13.33 18.24
CA LEU A 172 11.77 -14.78 18.07
C LEU A 172 13.02 -15.39 18.73
N LYS A 173 14.21 -14.80 18.53
CA LYS A 173 15.51 -15.37 18.92
C LYS A 173 16.09 -14.86 20.23
N VAL A 174 15.90 -13.58 20.57
CA VAL A 174 16.48 -13.02 21.81
C VAL A 174 15.54 -13.26 22.98
N ILE A 175 14.23 -13.09 22.78
CA ILE A 175 13.21 -13.39 23.81
C ILE A 175 12.90 -14.90 23.86
N ASN A 176 13.38 -15.68 22.88
CA ASN A 176 13.10 -17.12 22.73
C ASN A 176 11.61 -17.46 22.56
N LEU A 177 10.82 -16.58 21.93
CA LEU A 177 9.41 -16.87 21.65
C LEU A 177 9.24 -18.07 20.69
N GLU A 178 10.29 -18.42 19.95
CA GLU A 178 10.29 -19.63 19.12
C GLU A 178 10.13 -20.93 19.92
N ASN A 179 10.47 -20.95 21.21
CA ASN A 179 10.29 -22.11 22.09
C ASN A 179 8.81 -22.48 22.25
N ILE A 180 7.89 -21.53 22.07
CA ILE A 180 6.44 -21.82 22.08
C ILE A 180 6.06 -22.73 20.90
N ALA A 181 6.81 -22.69 19.80
CA ALA A 181 6.57 -23.54 18.63
C ALA A 181 7.07 -24.99 18.79
N CYS A 182 7.69 -25.34 19.91
CA CYS A 182 8.10 -26.70 20.23
C CYS A 182 6.92 -27.64 20.47
N ALA A 183 7.10 -28.91 20.10
CA ALA A 183 6.20 -30.02 20.41
C ALA A 183 6.22 -30.43 21.91
N GLN A 184 6.14 -29.44 22.80
CA GLN A 184 6.09 -29.60 24.25
C GLN A 184 4.87 -28.84 24.78
N ILE A 185 4.20 -29.38 25.79
CA ILE A 185 2.99 -28.76 26.38
C ILE A 185 3.37 -27.54 27.21
N GLU A 186 4.44 -27.62 27.99
CA GLU A 186 4.90 -26.53 28.84
C GLU A 186 5.25 -25.26 28.04
N ILE A 187 4.84 -24.10 28.57
CA ILE A 187 5.19 -22.79 28.02
C ILE A 187 6.39 -22.27 28.81
N SER A 188 7.59 -22.44 28.26
CA SER A 188 8.81 -21.96 28.88
C SER A 188 9.51 -20.92 27.99
N VAL A 189 9.00 -19.68 28.04
CA VAL A 189 9.53 -18.56 27.23
C VAL A 189 10.97 -18.21 27.64
N PHE A 190 11.30 -18.32 28.93
CA PHE A 190 12.62 -17.95 29.47
C PHE A 190 13.54 -19.14 29.73
N SER A 191 13.14 -20.38 29.40
CA SER A 191 14.04 -21.51 29.56
C SER A 191 15.08 -21.52 28.44
N THR A 192 16.35 -21.68 28.80
CA THR A 192 17.47 -21.84 27.87
C THR A 192 17.56 -23.26 27.31
N ASN A 193 16.63 -24.14 27.68
CA ASN A 193 16.66 -25.53 27.28
C ASN A 193 16.23 -25.65 25.81
N VAL A 194 17.09 -26.27 25.00
CA VAL A 194 16.84 -26.52 23.59
C VAL A 194 15.62 -27.45 23.45
N CYS A 195 14.84 -27.21 22.39
CA CYS A 195 13.65 -27.96 22.03
C CYS A 195 13.94 -29.47 21.81
N ASN A 196 13.78 -30.30 22.84
CA ASN A 196 14.13 -31.73 22.77
C ASN A 196 13.25 -32.56 21.81
N ARG A 197 12.04 -32.07 21.48
CA ARG A 197 11.06 -32.79 20.62
C ARG A 197 10.95 -32.24 19.19
N GLY A 198 11.82 -31.29 18.82
CA GLY A 198 11.79 -30.67 17.49
C GLY A 198 10.64 -29.68 17.29
N TYR A 199 10.72 -28.91 16.19
CA TYR A 199 9.74 -27.89 15.86
C TYR A 199 8.74 -28.38 14.82
N VAL A 200 7.46 -28.11 15.05
CA VAL A 200 6.35 -28.46 14.15
C VAL A 200 6.04 -27.28 13.23
N LEU A 201 5.86 -27.52 11.93
CA LEU A 201 5.62 -26.44 10.96
C LEU A 201 4.40 -25.59 11.33
N ILE A 202 3.29 -26.23 11.71
CA ILE A 202 2.03 -25.54 12.08
C ILE A 202 2.22 -24.59 13.25
N PHE A 203 3.02 -24.97 14.25
CA PHE A 203 3.28 -24.10 15.39
C PHE A 203 4.25 -22.97 15.03
N ARG A 204 5.24 -23.24 14.17
CA ARG A 204 6.15 -22.23 13.62
C ARG A 204 5.40 -21.19 12.78
N THR A 205 4.45 -21.62 11.95
CA THR A 205 3.62 -20.71 11.14
C THR A 205 2.73 -19.86 12.04
N ALA A 206 2.16 -20.42 13.11
CA ALA A 206 1.37 -19.66 14.10
C ALA A 206 2.20 -18.57 14.78
N ILE A 207 3.32 -18.93 15.41
CA ILE A 207 4.18 -17.99 16.14
C ILE A 207 4.83 -16.98 15.18
N GLY A 208 5.30 -17.42 14.01
CA GLY A 208 5.84 -16.54 12.99
C GLY A 208 4.81 -15.50 12.52
N PHE A 209 3.57 -15.92 12.24
CA PHE A 209 2.51 -15.00 11.86
C PHE A 209 2.12 -14.03 12.98
N LEU A 210 1.96 -14.52 14.22
CA LEU A 210 1.61 -13.68 15.38
C LEU A 210 2.68 -12.65 15.70
N THR A 211 3.96 -13.04 15.66
CA THR A 211 5.06 -12.11 15.85
C THR A 211 5.10 -11.07 14.75
N LEU A 212 5.09 -11.47 13.47
CA LEU A 212 5.04 -10.54 12.34
C LEU A 212 3.89 -9.55 12.44
N LEU A 213 2.69 -10.03 12.75
CA LEU A 213 1.50 -9.17 12.88
C LEU A 213 1.59 -8.25 14.10
N GLY A 214 1.97 -8.78 15.27
CA GLY A 214 2.07 -8.01 16.51
C GLY A 214 3.09 -6.89 16.41
N THR A 215 4.28 -7.17 15.87
CA THR A 215 5.34 -6.17 15.70
C THR A 215 4.97 -5.13 14.63
N ALA A 216 4.31 -5.55 13.54
CA ALA A 216 3.80 -4.64 12.52
C ALA A 216 2.73 -3.69 13.07
N ILE A 217 1.82 -4.19 13.91
CA ILE A 217 0.79 -3.36 14.57
C ILE A 217 1.45 -2.34 15.49
N ILE A 218 2.41 -2.76 16.32
CA ILE A 218 3.15 -1.84 17.21
C ILE A 218 3.84 -0.76 16.39
N GLN A 219 4.57 -1.12 15.34
CA GLN A 219 5.25 -0.15 14.48
C GLN A 219 4.27 0.79 13.79
N TYR A 220 3.15 0.27 13.28
CA TYR A 220 2.09 1.07 12.67
C TYR A 220 1.47 2.06 13.66
N LEU A 221 1.20 1.64 14.90
CA LEU A 221 0.66 2.49 15.96
C LEU A 221 1.64 3.56 16.37
N VAL A 222 2.92 3.22 16.56
CA VAL A 222 3.98 4.20 16.86
C VAL A 222 4.09 5.23 15.74
N TYR A 223 4.09 4.78 14.48
CA TYR A 223 4.10 5.69 13.34
C TYR A 223 2.87 6.61 13.33
N THR A 224 1.66 6.06 13.43
CA THR A 224 0.42 6.83 13.24
C THR A 224 0.13 7.77 14.41
N ILE A 225 0.35 7.32 15.65
CA ILE A 225 0.04 8.11 16.85
C ILE A 225 1.12 9.13 17.15
N PHE A 226 2.40 8.75 16.99
CA PHE A 226 3.52 9.60 17.37
C PHE A 226 4.18 10.26 16.16
N TYR A 227 4.73 9.47 15.23
CA TYR A 227 5.54 10.03 14.14
C TYR A 227 4.73 10.96 13.22
N GLN A 228 3.60 10.50 12.71
CA GLN A 228 2.78 11.27 11.77
C GLN A 228 2.20 12.53 12.41
N ARG A 229 1.88 12.48 13.71
CA ARG A 229 1.21 13.60 14.41
C ARG A 229 2.18 14.65 14.92
N PHE A 230 3.36 14.24 15.41
CA PHE A 230 4.29 15.15 16.09
C PHE A 230 5.58 15.42 15.32
N ILE A 231 5.92 14.59 14.33
CA ILE A 231 7.18 14.72 13.59
C ILE A 231 6.88 15.18 12.16
N GLU A 232 6.19 14.37 11.37
CA GLU A 232 6.06 14.63 9.94
C GLU A 232 4.86 13.90 9.30
N ASP A 233 4.03 14.65 8.55
CA ASP A 233 3.09 14.07 7.59
C ASP A 233 3.56 14.34 6.15
N LYS A 234 4.13 13.31 5.52
CA LYS A 234 4.67 13.41 4.15
C LYS A 234 3.65 13.85 3.10
N ILE A 235 2.38 13.48 3.27
CA ILE A 235 1.35 13.83 2.27
C ILE A 235 1.01 15.32 2.37
N ILE A 236 0.87 15.84 3.60
CA ILE A 236 0.61 17.27 3.83
C ILE A 236 1.82 18.09 3.38
N ASN A 237 3.04 17.68 3.75
CA ASN A 237 4.27 18.35 3.31
C ASN A 237 4.37 18.45 1.78
N PHE A 238 3.94 17.43 1.06
CA PHE A 238 3.92 17.46 -0.41
C PHE A 238 2.89 18.45 -0.97
N ILE A 239 1.71 18.53 -0.37
CA ILE A 239 0.68 19.49 -0.78
C ILE A 239 1.14 20.92 -0.52
N ASP A 240 1.74 21.15 0.66
CA ASP A 240 2.34 22.43 1.02
C ASP A 240 3.48 22.80 0.06
N LEU A 241 4.34 21.84 -0.29
CA LEU A 241 5.38 22.05 -1.28
C LEU A 241 4.81 22.45 -2.64
N CYS A 242 3.76 21.77 -3.10
CA CYS A 242 3.09 22.11 -4.35
C CYS A 242 2.56 23.56 -4.32
N ALA A 243 1.95 23.97 -3.21
CA ALA A 243 1.41 25.32 -3.02
C ALA A 243 2.50 26.41 -3.00
N VAL A 244 3.58 26.18 -2.23
CA VAL A 244 4.71 27.10 -2.12
C VAL A 244 5.50 27.16 -3.43
N SER A 245 5.54 26.06 -4.19
CA SER A 245 6.24 25.98 -5.48
C SER A 245 5.38 26.43 -6.65
N ASN A 246 4.12 26.85 -6.44
CA ASN A 246 3.18 27.26 -7.49
C ASN A 246 2.92 26.19 -8.57
N ILE A 247 2.88 24.91 -8.17
CA ILE A 247 2.72 23.76 -9.07
C ILE A 247 1.47 22.98 -8.68
N SER A 248 0.56 22.81 -9.63
CA SER A 248 -0.53 21.85 -9.50
C SER A 248 -0.13 20.49 -10.05
N VAL A 249 -0.64 19.43 -9.45
CA VAL A 249 -0.36 18.05 -9.88
C VAL A 249 -1.67 17.38 -10.28
N PHE A 250 -1.68 16.78 -11.46
CA PHE A 250 -2.82 16.04 -12.00
C PHE A 250 -2.42 14.58 -12.24
N ILE A 251 -3.10 13.66 -11.55
CA ILE A 251 -2.75 12.24 -11.50
C ILE A 251 -3.91 11.43 -12.08
N LEU A 252 -3.69 10.73 -13.19
CA LEU A 252 -4.71 9.90 -13.84
C LEU A 252 -4.45 8.41 -13.55
N ASP A 253 -5.27 7.83 -12.67
CA ASP A 253 -5.26 6.38 -12.41
C ASP A 253 -6.12 5.59 -13.43
N GLY A 254 -6.90 6.30 -14.26
CA GLY A 254 -7.71 5.74 -15.33
C GLY A 254 -8.04 6.77 -16.40
N ASN A 255 -8.76 6.36 -17.45
CA ASN A 255 -9.09 7.26 -18.56
C ASN A 255 -10.10 8.36 -18.19
N TYR A 256 -10.97 8.10 -17.22
CA TYR A 256 -12.07 8.99 -16.85
C TYR A 256 -12.07 9.34 -15.36
N HIS A 257 -11.03 8.94 -14.62
CA HIS A 257 -10.88 9.19 -13.20
C HIS A 257 -9.43 9.59 -12.91
N GLY A 258 -9.28 10.48 -11.94
CA GLY A 258 -7.98 10.92 -11.47
C GLY A 258 -8.11 11.77 -10.20
N TYR A 259 -6.98 12.29 -9.78
CA TYR A 259 -6.81 13.14 -8.62
C TYR A 259 -6.14 14.44 -9.05
N TYR A 260 -6.56 15.54 -8.46
CA TYR A 260 -6.00 16.86 -8.69
C TYR A 260 -5.56 17.46 -7.37
N ILE A 261 -4.32 17.90 -7.32
CA ILE A 261 -3.74 18.67 -6.22
C ILE A 261 -3.57 20.10 -6.72
N HIS A 262 -4.28 21.01 -6.08
CA HIS A 262 -4.21 22.43 -6.35
C HIS A 262 -3.05 23.06 -5.57
N GLY A 263 -1.95 23.36 -6.26
CA GLY A 263 -0.80 24.05 -5.68
C GLY A 263 -0.55 25.41 -6.32
N ARG A 264 -1.58 26.11 -6.80
CA ARG A 264 -1.39 27.48 -7.26
C ARG A 264 -1.17 28.38 -6.05
N SER A 265 -0.04 29.07 -6.00
CA SER A 265 0.26 29.99 -4.89
C SER A 265 -0.67 31.20 -4.95
N PRO A 266 -1.21 31.68 -3.80
CA PRO A 266 -2.00 32.92 -3.75
C PRO A 266 -1.16 34.15 -4.14
N HIS A 267 0.17 34.07 -4.04
CA HIS A 267 1.09 35.13 -4.40
C HIS A 267 1.45 35.16 -5.89
N GLY A 268 1.21 34.07 -6.62
CA GLY A 268 1.38 33.97 -8.08
C GLY A 268 2.83 33.89 -8.59
N ILE A 269 3.82 34.37 -7.84
CA ILE A 269 5.25 34.29 -8.16
C ILE A 269 5.95 33.62 -6.98
N THR A 270 6.76 32.60 -7.28
CA THR A 270 7.39 31.76 -6.24
C THR A 270 8.87 31.51 -6.47
N ASP A 271 9.39 31.81 -7.66
CA ASP A 271 10.84 31.77 -7.93
C ASP A 271 11.52 33.04 -7.42
N VAL A 272 11.57 33.19 -6.10
CA VAL A 272 12.01 34.38 -5.38
C VAL A 272 13.03 34.04 -4.28
N ASN A 273 13.72 35.06 -3.79
CA ASN A 273 14.70 34.89 -2.71
C ASN A 273 14.02 34.51 -1.38
N MET A 274 14.75 33.86 -0.47
CA MET A 274 14.27 33.37 0.82
C MET A 274 13.56 34.44 1.66
N LYS A 275 14.06 35.69 1.64
CA LYS A 275 13.44 36.82 2.35
C LYS A 275 12.01 37.11 1.86
N GLU A 276 11.76 36.92 0.57
CA GLU A 276 10.45 37.14 -0.04
C GLU A 276 9.51 35.96 0.24
N ILE A 277 10.02 34.72 0.19
CA ILE A 277 9.29 33.52 0.65
C ILE A 277 8.81 33.72 2.10
N LEU A 278 9.68 34.16 3.00
CA LEU A 278 9.33 34.40 4.40
C LEU A 278 8.25 35.47 4.54
N ARG A 279 8.33 36.55 3.75
CA ARG A 279 7.32 37.61 3.76
C ARG A 279 5.96 37.11 3.25
N ASN A 280 5.97 36.23 2.26
CA ASN A 280 4.76 35.60 1.72
C ASN A 280 4.11 34.70 2.78
N LEU A 281 4.88 33.84 3.44
CA LEU A 281 4.40 33.00 4.54
C LEU A 281 3.81 33.84 5.69
N TYR A 282 4.46 34.93 6.07
CA TYR A 282 3.94 35.86 7.08
C TYR A 282 2.59 36.50 6.65
N ARG A 283 2.42 36.79 5.34
CA ARG A 283 1.15 37.30 4.82
C ARG A 283 0.06 36.25 4.82
N GLU A 284 0.39 34.99 4.53
CA GLU A 284 -0.55 33.86 4.61
C GLU A 284 -0.99 33.61 6.05
N GLU A 285 -0.06 33.59 7.01
CA GLU A 285 -0.34 33.41 8.44
C GLU A 285 -1.30 34.47 8.97
N ASN A 286 -1.08 35.73 8.59
CA ASN A 286 -1.93 36.86 8.99
C ASN A 286 -3.19 37.03 8.11
N ARG A 287 -3.49 36.09 7.20
CA ARG A 287 -4.63 36.13 6.27
C ARG A 287 -4.72 37.41 5.44
N MET A 288 -3.57 37.99 5.09
CA MET A 288 -3.45 39.17 4.23
C MET A 288 -3.39 38.81 2.74
N SER A 289 -3.59 37.53 2.39
CA SER A 289 -3.54 37.01 1.03
C SER A 289 -4.72 36.06 0.78
N GLY A 290 -4.96 35.71 -0.48
CA GLY A 290 -6.00 34.75 -0.83
C GLY A 290 -5.76 33.38 -0.19
N THR A 291 -6.82 32.58 -0.06
CA THR A 291 -6.72 31.20 0.42
C THR A 291 -6.00 30.32 -0.60
N ARG A 292 -5.44 29.19 -0.14
CA ARG A 292 -4.70 28.25 -1.01
C ARG A 292 -5.60 27.32 -1.80
N GLY A 293 -6.90 27.24 -1.50
CA GLY A 293 -7.82 26.31 -2.15
C GLY A 293 -8.30 26.76 -3.53
N LEU A 294 -8.82 25.80 -4.29
CA LEU A 294 -9.33 26.06 -5.65
C LEU A 294 -10.69 26.79 -5.63
N GLN A 295 -11.54 26.50 -4.64
CA GLN A 295 -12.86 27.12 -4.51
C GLN A 295 -12.73 28.44 -3.77
N ASN A 296 -13.61 29.39 -4.10
CA ASN A 296 -13.62 30.69 -3.43
C ASN A 296 -13.79 30.52 -1.92
N ASN A 297 -12.87 31.10 -1.15
CA ASN A 297 -12.84 31.06 0.31
C ASN A 297 -12.72 29.65 0.92
N SER A 298 -12.16 28.68 0.19
CA SER A 298 -11.78 27.39 0.77
C SER A 298 -10.26 27.23 0.82
N ASP A 299 -9.80 26.40 1.75
CA ASP A 299 -8.42 25.91 1.85
C ASP A 299 -8.30 24.48 1.27
N GLU A 300 -9.34 23.98 0.59
CA GLU A 300 -9.33 22.64 0.02
C GLU A 300 -8.46 22.59 -1.24
N GLN A 301 -7.43 21.75 -1.20
CA GLN A 301 -6.46 21.61 -2.29
C GLN A 301 -6.54 20.26 -3.00
N ILE A 302 -7.22 19.27 -2.44
CA ILE A 302 -7.26 17.90 -2.97
C ILE A 302 -8.64 17.63 -3.56
N PHE A 303 -8.68 17.21 -4.83
CA PHE A 303 -9.92 16.95 -5.54
C PHE A 303 -9.88 15.61 -6.26
N ILE A 304 -11.01 14.91 -6.27
CA ILE A 304 -11.23 13.78 -7.17
C ILE A 304 -11.83 14.32 -8.46
N VAL A 305 -11.22 14.00 -9.60
CA VAL A 305 -11.65 14.50 -10.90
C VAL A 305 -12.23 13.36 -11.73
N LYS A 306 -13.44 13.58 -12.23
CA LYS A 306 -14.04 12.76 -13.28
C LYS A 306 -13.89 13.48 -14.60
N ILE A 307 -13.28 12.80 -15.56
CA ILE A 307 -12.90 13.39 -16.83
C ILE A 307 -13.92 12.97 -17.88
N ASN A 308 -14.26 13.88 -18.79
CA ASN A 308 -15.15 13.56 -19.90
C ASN A 308 -14.37 13.03 -21.11
N ARG A 309 -15.07 12.38 -22.04
CA ARG A 309 -14.46 11.78 -23.23
C ARG A 309 -13.76 12.80 -24.13
N GLN A 310 -14.27 14.02 -24.20
CA GLN A 310 -13.69 15.08 -25.03
C GLN A 310 -12.32 15.51 -24.50
N PHE A 311 -12.20 15.73 -23.19
CA PHE A 311 -10.94 16.06 -22.53
C PHE A 311 -9.93 14.92 -22.71
N ARG A 312 -10.32 13.66 -22.45
CA ARG A 312 -9.41 12.52 -22.60
C ARG A 312 -8.87 12.37 -24.02
N ARG A 313 -9.71 12.59 -25.04
CA ARG A 313 -9.29 12.57 -26.46
C ARG A 313 -8.27 13.67 -26.76
N LYS A 314 -8.52 14.91 -26.30
CA LYS A 314 -7.57 16.02 -26.46
C LYS A 314 -6.25 15.72 -25.74
N TYR A 315 -6.33 15.26 -24.49
CA TYR A 315 -5.14 14.86 -23.71
C TYR A 315 -4.31 13.79 -24.43
N ALA A 316 -4.97 12.73 -24.94
CA ALA A 316 -4.29 11.67 -25.70
C ALA A 316 -3.61 12.21 -26.97
N SER A 317 -4.28 13.10 -27.72
CA SER A 317 -3.69 13.70 -28.93
C SER A 317 -2.45 14.55 -28.64
N LEU A 318 -2.47 15.32 -27.53
CA LEU A 318 -1.33 16.13 -27.11
C LEU A 318 -0.14 15.26 -26.71
N PHE A 319 -0.41 14.20 -25.95
CA PHE A 319 0.63 13.27 -25.49
C PHE A 319 1.28 12.51 -26.65
N GLN A 320 0.48 12.02 -27.60
CA GLN A 320 1.00 11.33 -28.78
C GLN A 320 1.87 12.24 -29.66
N ASN A 321 1.44 13.49 -29.88
CA ASN A 321 2.21 14.47 -30.65
C ASN A 321 3.56 14.81 -29.98
N TYR A 322 3.61 14.81 -28.65
CA TYR A 322 4.85 15.03 -27.90
C TYR A 322 5.85 13.88 -28.09
N TYR A 323 5.40 12.63 -28.00
CA TYR A 323 6.26 11.45 -28.22
C TYR A 323 6.79 11.36 -29.66
N VAL A 324 5.95 11.62 -30.67
CA VAL A 324 6.37 11.57 -32.07
C VAL A 324 7.42 12.64 -32.37
N ARG A 325 7.30 13.83 -31.78
CA ARG A 325 8.32 14.89 -31.94
C ARG A 325 9.66 14.52 -31.33
N ASN A 326 9.69 13.87 -30.17
CA ASN A 326 10.95 13.51 -29.51
C ASN A 326 11.67 12.29 -30.12
N ILE A 327 11.04 11.51 -31.00
CA ILE A 327 11.69 10.42 -31.75
C ILE A 327 12.34 10.94 -33.06
N LEU A 328 11.88 12.10 -33.55
CA LEU A 328 12.33 12.68 -34.83
C LEU A 328 13.44 13.73 -34.67
N TYR A 329 14.00 13.89 -33.48
CA TYR A 329 15.18 14.70 -33.15
C TYR A 329 16.22 13.84 -32.44
#